data_AF-A0A847DYM2-F1
#
_entry.id   AF-A0A847DYM2-F1
#
_cell.length_a   1.000
_cell.length_b   1.000
_cell.length_c   1.000
_cell.angle_alpha   90.00
_cell.angle_beta   90.00
_cell.angle_gamma   90.00
#
_symmetry.space_group_name_H-M   'P 1'
#
loop_
_entity.id
_entity.type
_entity.pdbx_description
1 polymer ?
#
loop_
_entity_poly.entity_id
_entity_poly.type
_entity_poly.pdbx_seq_one_letter_code
_entity_poly.pdbx_strand_id
1 'polypeptide(L)'
;VTGAIAEAINLLTEETGRVLRKVADVAHEVARITGSVRGQSDLATRAVAREQREVILAARELGAAAQALVAVAERARQADEVAGRAVRTTAAAVETVAGTVDGIVRSRELIRETEKRVKRLGERSQEIGQVVGIIQAIAERTGILALNASMHAAAAGEAGRNFATVADEVKRLSESARDSTARIGRLVHAIQTETHETVLAMNQAITRVVEISRLADEAGGRMRRTQQETEALVANVREIASTSDEQARVSSGLRERAAVIEEASAETARQLTAQNIETRRLVECARLLVAEVSVFRTPPAP
;
A
#
# COMPACT_ATOMS: atom_id res chain seq x y z
N VAL A 1 -71.44 8.83 -93.07
CA VAL A 1 -71.11 7.79 -92.06
C VAL A 1 -69.61 7.51 -91.98
N THR A 2 -68.90 7.43 -93.11
CA THR A 2 -67.44 7.20 -93.15
C THR A 2 -66.56 8.32 -92.55
N GLY A 3 -66.96 9.59 -92.67
CA GLY A 3 -66.21 10.74 -92.11
C GLY A 3 -66.20 10.80 -90.57
N ALA A 4 -67.35 10.56 -89.93
CA ALA A 4 -67.45 10.53 -88.46
C ALA A 4 -66.66 9.36 -87.84
N ILE A 5 -66.54 8.23 -88.55
CA ILE A 5 -65.72 7.09 -88.13
C ILE A 5 -64.22 7.44 -88.25
N ALA A 6 -63.81 8.10 -89.33
CA ALA A 6 -62.42 8.54 -89.50
C ALA A 6 -62.02 9.59 -88.44
N GLU A 7 -62.91 10.52 -88.11
CA GLU A 7 -62.69 11.52 -87.07
C GLU A 7 -62.61 10.89 -85.67
N ALA A 8 -63.48 9.92 -85.36
CA ALA A 8 -63.41 9.15 -84.11
C ALA A 8 -62.12 8.30 -84.02
N ILE A 9 -61.66 7.71 -85.12
CA ILE A 9 -60.39 6.97 -85.18
C ILE A 9 -59.19 7.92 -84.99
N ASN A 10 -59.23 9.12 -85.58
CA ASN A 10 -58.20 10.13 -85.39
C ASN A 10 -58.15 10.61 -83.93
N LEU A 11 -59.31 10.91 -83.33
CA LEU A 11 -59.40 11.29 -81.91
C LEU A 11 -58.89 10.16 -81.00
N LEU A 12 -59.27 8.90 -81.28
CA LEU A 12 -58.75 7.74 -80.54
C LEU A 12 -57.22 7.60 -80.69
N THR A 13 -56.68 7.83 -81.89
CA THR A 13 -55.23 7.78 -82.15
C THR A 13 -54.49 8.90 -81.39
N GLU A 14 -55.08 10.08 -81.31
CA GLU A 14 -54.52 11.22 -80.57
C GLU A 14 -54.57 11.00 -79.06
N GLU A 15 -55.70 10.53 -78.52
CA GLU A 15 -55.87 10.20 -77.10
C GLU A 15 -54.96 9.04 -76.67
N THR A 16 -54.87 7.97 -77.47
CA THR A 16 -53.95 6.84 -77.22
C THR A 16 -52.50 7.29 -77.29
N GLY A 17 -52.13 8.12 -78.26
CA GLY A 17 -50.79 8.72 -78.33
C GLY A 17 -50.45 9.58 -77.12
N ARG A 18 -51.42 10.34 -76.58
CA ARG A 18 -51.25 11.14 -75.35
C ARG A 18 -51.06 10.26 -74.12
N VAL A 19 -51.88 9.22 -73.96
CA VAL A 19 -51.75 8.25 -72.85
C VAL A 19 -50.41 7.52 -72.93
N LEU A 20 -50.00 7.05 -74.10
CA LEU A 20 -48.73 6.37 -74.33
C LEU A 20 -47.52 7.26 -74.00
N ARG A 21 -47.53 8.53 -74.40
CA ARG A 21 -46.50 9.51 -73.96
C ARG A 21 -46.45 9.64 -72.44
N LYS A 22 -47.60 9.77 -71.78
CA LYS A 22 -47.67 9.85 -70.32
C LYS A 22 -47.16 8.58 -69.62
N VAL A 23 -47.40 7.40 -70.20
CA VAL A 23 -46.85 6.12 -69.72
C VAL A 23 -45.32 6.10 -69.86
N ALA A 24 -44.79 6.55 -71.00
CA ALA A 24 -43.34 6.65 -71.21
C ALA A 24 -42.67 7.63 -70.21
N ASP A 25 -43.29 8.78 -69.95
CA ASP A 25 -42.80 9.75 -68.96
C ASP A 25 -42.78 9.16 -67.55
N VAL A 26 -43.86 8.47 -67.14
CA VAL A 26 -43.91 7.78 -65.84
C VAL A 26 -42.86 6.67 -65.77
N ALA A 27 -42.65 5.91 -66.84
CA ALA A 27 -41.63 4.86 -66.88
C ALA A 27 -40.20 5.42 -66.77
N HIS A 28 -39.91 6.54 -67.43
CA HIS A 28 -38.64 7.26 -67.27
C HIS A 28 -38.43 7.77 -65.85
N GLU A 29 -39.48 8.32 -65.23
CA GLU A 29 -39.43 8.81 -63.85
C GLU A 29 -39.22 7.67 -62.85
N VAL A 30 -39.90 6.53 -63.03
CA VAL A 30 -39.65 5.30 -62.26
C VAL A 30 -38.20 4.86 -62.41
N ALA A 31 -37.68 4.74 -63.64
CA ALA A 31 -36.30 4.34 -63.87
C ALA A 31 -35.28 5.29 -63.18
N ARG A 32 -35.55 6.60 -63.16
CA ARG A 32 -34.72 7.62 -62.50
C ARG A 32 -34.76 7.48 -60.98
N ILE A 33 -35.94 7.40 -60.38
CA ILE A 33 -36.14 7.25 -58.92
C ILE A 33 -35.49 5.94 -58.46
N THR A 34 -35.78 4.83 -59.14
CA THR A 34 -35.23 3.51 -58.86
C THR A 34 -33.70 3.50 -58.99
N GLY A 35 -33.13 4.24 -59.95
CA GLY A 35 -31.67 4.44 -60.06
C GLY A 35 -31.07 5.17 -58.85
N SER A 36 -31.76 6.18 -58.32
CA SER A 36 -31.36 6.91 -57.12
C SER A 36 -31.45 6.04 -55.86
N VAL A 37 -32.54 5.28 -55.69
CA VAL A 37 -32.73 4.32 -54.59
C VAL A 37 -31.61 3.29 -54.59
N ARG A 38 -31.26 2.71 -55.74
CA ARG A 38 -30.12 1.78 -55.86
C ARG A 38 -28.81 2.40 -55.38
N GLY A 39 -28.51 3.63 -55.81
CA GLY A 39 -27.31 4.35 -55.36
C GLY A 39 -27.29 4.55 -53.84
N GLN A 40 -28.43 4.86 -53.24
CA GLN A 40 -28.56 4.96 -51.79
C GLN A 40 -28.40 3.59 -51.09
N SER A 41 -29.01 2.52 -51.62
CA SER A 41 -28.87 1.17 -51.08
C SER A 41 -27.42 0.67 -51.14
N ASP A 42 -26.66 0.99 -52.19
CA ASP A 42 -25.24 0.64 -52.31
C ASP A 42 -24.39 1.39 -51.27
N LEU A 43 -24.67 2.67 -51.02
CA LEU A 43 -24.02 3.45 -49.95
C LEU A 43 -24.36 2.89 -48.56
N ALA A 44 -25.63 2.57 -48.32
CA ALA A 44 -26.09 1.97 -47.06
C ALA A 44 -25.43 0.61 -46.82
N THR A 45 -25.30 -0.23 -47.86
CA THR A 45 -24.64 -1.55 -47.77
C THR A 45 -23.17 -1.40 -47.34
N ARG A 46 -22.45 -0.42 -47.89
CA ARG A 46 -21.07 -0.13 -47.49
C ARG A 46 -20.98 0.39 -46.05
N ALA A 47 -21.94 1.21 -45.63
CA ALA A 47 -22.00 1.74 -44.26
C ALA A 47 -22.22 0.61 -43.25
N VAL A 48 -23.20 -0.27 -43.49
CA VAL A 48 -23.48 -1.44 -42.64
C VAL A 48 -22.27 -2.37 -42.54
N ALA A 49 -21.58 -2.65 -43.65
CA ALA A 49 -20.37 -3.49 -43.64
C ALA A 49 -19.18 -2.85 -42.88
N ARG A 50 -19.14 -1.52 -42.76
CA ARG A 50 -18.17 -0.83 -41.90
C ARG A 50 -18.60 -0.94 -40.44
N GLU A 51 -19.86 -0.65 -40.13
CA GLU A 51 -20.43 -0.72 -38.79
C GLU A 51 -20.27 -2.11 -38.16
N GLN A 52 -20.57 -3.18 -38.89
CA GLN A 52 -20.37 -4.56 -38.41
C GLN A 52 -18.94 -4.83 -37.98
N ARG A 53 -17.95 -4.33 -38.75
CA ARG A 53 -16.53 -4.51 -38.39
C ARG A 53 -16.19 -3.79 -37.10
N GLU A 54 -16.64 -2.56 -36.93
CA GLU A 54 -16.44 -1.78 -35.70
C GLU A 54 -17.12 -2.45 -34.50
N VAL A 55 -18.34 -2.97 -34.67
CA VAL A 55 -19.09 -3.67 -33.61
C VAL A 55 -18.37 -4.95 -33.16
N ILE A 56 -17.84 -5.75 -34.09
CA ILE A 56 -17.05 -6.95 -33.77
C ILE A 56 -15.78 -6.60 -33.00
N LEU A 57 -15.08 -5.53 -33.42
CA LEU A 57 -13.88 -5.05 -32.72
C LEU A 57 -14.23 -4.59 -31.30
N ALA A 58 -15.26 -3.75 -31.16
CA ALA A 58 -15.73 -3.27 -29.86
C ALA A 58 -16.15 -4.43 -28.94
N ALA A 59 -16.86 -5.44 -29.45
CA ALA A 59 -17.27 -6.61 -28.68
C ALA A 59 -16.06 -7.42 -28.16
N ARG A 60 -14.99 -7.54 -28.96
CA ARG A 60 -13.74 -8.19 -28.55
C ARG A 60 -13.02 -7.39 -27.46
N GLU A 61 -12.91 -6.08 -27.63
CA GLU A 61 -12.30 -5.18 -26.64
C GLU A 61 -13.06 -5.21 -25.31
N LEU A 62 -14.39 -5.21 -25.34
CA LEU A 62 -15.24 -5.35 -24.15
C LEU A 62 -15.03 -6.70 -23.45
N GLY A 63 -14.86 -7.78 -24.21
CA GLY A 63 -14.54 -9.10 -23.66
C GLY A 63 -13.17 -9.12 -22.96
N ALA A 64 -12.15 -8.53 -23.58
CA ALA A 64 -10.82 -8.41 -22.99
C ALA A 64 -10.84 -7.51 -21.75
N ALA A 65 -11.58 -6.40 -21.78
CA ALA A 65 -11.75 -5.49 -20.64
C ALA A 65 -12.42 -6.20 -19.46
N ALA A 66 -13.49 -6.97 -19.71
CA ALA A 66 -14.17 -7.75 -18.65
C ALA A 66 -13.21 -8.73 -17.97
N GLN A 67 -12.40 -9.46 -18.74
CA GLN A 67 -11.41 -10.40 -18.18
C GLN A 67 -10.33 -9.68 -17.37
N ALA A 68 -9.83 -8.55 -17.87
CA ALA A 68 -8.85 -7.75 -17.16
C ALA A 68 -9.40 -7.24 -15.82
N LEU A 69 -10.66 -6.81 -15.79
CA LEU A 69 -11.33 -6.34 -14.57
C LEU A 69 -11.52 -7.46 -13.54
N VAL A 70 -11.88 -8.68 -13.97
CA VAL A 70 -11.91 -9.85 -13.07
C VAL A 70 -10.53 -10.10 -12.44
N ALA A 71 -9.47 -10.03 -13.24
CA ALA A 71 -8.10 -10.20 -12.72
C ALA A 71 -7.70 -9.08 -11.75
N VAL A 72 -8.13 -7.83 -11.99
CA VAL A 72 -7.92 -6.72 -11.05
C VAL A 72 -8.67 -6.98 -9.74
N ALA A 73 -9.91 -7.45 -9.80
CA ALA A 73 -10.69 -7.78 -8.60
C ALA A 73 -10.02 -8.88 -7.77
N GLU A 74 -9.51 -9.94 -8.41
CA GLU A 74 -8.76 -11.00 -7.72
C GLU A 74 -7.48 -10.50 -7.07
N ARG A 75 -6.69 -9.69 -7.78
CA ARG A 75 -5.48 -9.07 -7.22
C ARG A 75 -5.79 -8.15 -6.04
N ALA A 76 -6.90 -7.41 -6.11
CA ALA A 76 -7.36 -6.60 -5.00
C ALA A 76 -7.71 -7.48 -3.79
N ARG A 77 -8.44 -8.60 -3.96
CA ARG A 77 -8.71 -9.54 -2.85
C ARG A 77 -7.43 -10.11 -2.23
N GLN A 78 -6.43 -10.46 -3.05
CA GLN A 78 -5.12 -10.91 -2.55
C GLN A 78 -4.39 -9.80 -1.76
N ALA A 79 -4.47 -8.56 -2.24
CA ALA A 79 -3.91 -7.41 -1.53
C ALA A 79 -4.63 -7.17 -0.19
N ASP A 80 -5.95 -7.39 -0.11
CA ASP A 80 -6.73 -7.31 1.14
C ASP A 80 -6.21 -8.31 2.19
N GLU A 81 -5.95 -9.55 1.78
CA GLU A 81 -5.40 -10.57 2.68
C GLU A 81 -3.99 -10.21 3.19
N VAL A 82 -3.13 -9.71 2.30
CA VAL A 82 -1.77 -9.27 2.66
C VAL A 82 -1.82 -8.08 3.61
N ALA A 83 -2.66 -7.08 3.31
CA ALA A 83 -2.84 -5.90 4.16
C ALA A 83 -3.44 -6.30 5.52
N GLY A 84 -4.41 -7.22 5.55
CA GLY A 84 -4.96 -7.77 6.79
C GLY A 84 -3.92 -8.51 7.64
N ARG A 85 -2.98 -9.23 7.01
CA ARG A 85 -1.81 -9.79 7.73
C ARG A 85 -0.92 -8.68 8.29
N ALA A 86 -0.64 -7.64 7.52
CA ALA A 86 0.17 -6.51 7.96
C ALA A 86 -0.45 -5.79 9.17
N VAL A 87 -1.76 -5.57 9.19
CA VAL A 87 -2.48 -5.00 10.36
C VAL A 87 -2.24 -5.84 11.61
N ARG A 88 -2.39 -7.17 11.53
CA ARG A 88 -2.17 -8.07 12.69
C ARG A 88 -0.73 -8.04 13.17
N THR A 89 0.24 -8.08 12.24
CA THR A 89 1.66 -8.03 12.57
C THR A 89 2.03 -6.69 13.22
N THR A 90 1.53 -5.57 12.70
CA THR A 90 1.78 -4.25 13.29
C THR A 90 1.13 -4.13 14.67
N ALA A 91 -0.07 -4.66 14.87
CA ALA A 91 -0.71 -4.68 16.20
C ALA A 91 0.12 -5.46 17.23
N ALA A 92 0.61 -6.66 16.87
CA ALA A 92 1.50 -7.45 17.74
C ALA A 92 2.83 -6.71 18.02
N ALA A 93 3.33 -5.96 17.04
CA ALA A 93 4.55 -5.18 17.19
C ALA A 93 4.32 -3.97 18.15
N VAL A 94 3.16 -3.31 18.08
CA VAL A 94 2.76 -2.26 19.04
C VAL A 94 2.72 -2.81 20.46
N GLU A 95 2.15 -4.00 20.66
CA GLU A 95 2.11 -4.68 21.96
C GLU A 95 3.53 -5.00 22.47
N THR A 96 4.40 -5.50 21.60
CA THR A 96 5.80 -5.80 21.93
C THR A 96 6.57 -4.54 22.35
N VAL A 97 6.36 -3.42 21.65
CA VAL A 97 6.96 -2.13 22.01
C VAL A 97 6.42 -1.63 23.36
N ALA A 98 5.11 -1.76 23.61
CA ALA A 98 4.53 -1.39 24.90
C ALA A 98 5.13 -2.22 26.06
N GLY A 99 5.31 -3.53 25.87
CA GLY A 99 6.00 -4.39 26.84
C GLY A 99 7.47 -4.01 27.05
N THR A 100 8.14 -3.53 26.00
CA THR A 100 9.52 -3.02 26.09
C THR A 100 9.59 -1.75 26.94
N VAL A 101 8.63 -0.82 26.78
CA VAL A 101 8.52 0.40 27.60
C VAL A 101 8.32 0.06 29.08
N ASP A 102 7.46 -0.91 29.39
CA ASP A 102 7.26 -1.40 30.76
C ASP A 102 8.55 -2.03 31.34
N GLY A 103 9.28 -2.83 30.55
CA GLY A 103 10.58 -3.37 30.94
C GLY A 103 11.64 -2.29 31.22
N ILE A 104 11.63 -1.21 30.43
CA ILE A 104 12.50 -0.04 30.62
C ILE A 104 12.17 0.68 31.93
N VAL A 105 10.89 0.86 32.27
CA VAL A 105 10.45 1.48 33.52
C VAL A 105 10.92 0.65 34.73
N ARG A 106 10.75 -0.67 34.70
CA ARG A 106 11.26 -1.57 35.76
C ARG A 106 12.77 -1.51 35.89
N SER A 107 13.49 -1.48 34.77
CA SER A 107 14.95 -1.38 34.76
C SER A 107 15.43 -0.07 35.41
N ARG A 108 14.74 1.04 35.14
CA ARG A 108 15.03 2.33 35.77
C ARG A 108 14.87 2.27 37.30
N GLU A 109 13.84 1.60 37.80
CA GLU A 109 13.60 1.41 39.23
C GLU A 109 14.69 0.56 39.89
N LEU A 110 15.06 -0.56 39.26
CA LEU A 110 16.16 -1.42 39.73
C LEU A 110 17.49 -0.68 39.80
N ILE A 111 17.81 0.15 38.79
CA ILE A 111 19.03 0.96 38.80
C ILE A 111 19.00 1.95 39.97
N ARG A 112 17.89 2.66 40.18
CA ARG A 112 17.74 3.61 41.32
C ARG A 112 17.85 2.92 42.67
N GLU A 113 17.26 1.72 42.82
CA GLU A 113 17.38 0.97 44.07
C GLU A 113 18.82 0.54 44.33
N THR A 114 19.49 0.05 43.28
CA THR A 114 20.89 -0.39 43.37
C THR A 114 21.79 0.80 43.67
N GLU A 115 21.55 1.98 43.09
CA GLU A 115 22.29 3.21 43.37
C GLU A 115 22.20 3.58 44.86
N LYS A 116 21.00 3.49 45.46
CA LYS A 116 20.81 3.70 46.91
C LYS A 116 21.61 2.69 47.75
N ARG A 117 21.66 1.43 47.32
CA ARG A 117 22.43 0.38 48.02
C ARG A 117 23.93 0.66 47.96
N VAL A 118 24.45 1.06 46.79
CA VAL A 118 25.87 1.40 46.60
C VAL A 118 26.26 2.66 47.37
N LYS A 119 25.40 3.70 47.41
CA LYS A 119 25.64 4.89 48.24
C LYS A 119 25.78 4.55 49.72
N ARG A 120 24.87 3.72 50.26
CA ARG A 120 24.99 3.23 51.65
C ARG A 120 26.26 2.42 51.90
N LEU A 121 26.74 1.67 50.91
CA LEU A 121 28.01 0.95 51.01
C LEU A 121 29.18 1.93 51.09
N GLY A 122 29.17 2.99 50.27
CA GLY A 122 30.16 4.07 50.33
C GLY A 122 30.19 4.76 51.70
N GLU A 123 29.03 5.09 52.26
CA GLU A 123 28.88 5.67 53.61
C GLU A 123 29.47 4.74 54.69
N ARG A 124 29.12 3.45 54.67
CA ARG A 124 29.67 2.46 55.60
C ARG A 124 31.19 2.28 55.45
N SER A 125 31.71 2.29 54.22
CA SER A 125 33.15 2.23 54.00
C SER A 125 33.86 3.50 54.49
N GLN A 126 33.20 4.66 54.46
CA GLN A 126 33.73 5.88 55.07
C GLN A 126 33.81 5.78 56.60
N GLU A 127 32.77 5.23 57.25
CA GLU A 127 32.79 4.94 58.70
C GLU A 127 33.92 3.97 59.07
N ILE A 128 34.09 2.88 58.31
CA ILE A 128 35.20 1.93 58.54
C ILE A 128 36.56 2.64 58.37
N GLY A 129 36.71 3.51 57.38
CA GLY A 129 37.93 4.29 57.18
C GLY A 129 38.29 5.16 58.39
N GLN A 130 37.29 5.78 59.04
CA GLN A 130 37.50 6.55 60.26
C GLN A 130 37.97 5.66 61.42
N VAL A 131 37.34 4.49 61.60
CA VAL A 131 37.73 3.52 62.64
C VAL A 131 39.15 3.01 62.41
N VAL A 132 39.51 2.67 61.18
CA VAL A 132 40.88 2.22 60.82
C VAL A 132 41.91 3.31 61.13
N GLY A 133 41.60 4.58 60.84
CA GLY A 133 42.45 5.72 61.20
C GLY A 133 42.66 5.84 62.72
N ILE A 134 41.62 5.64 63.53
CA ILE A 134 41.72 5.64 64.99
C ILE A 134 42.60 4.48 65.48
N ILE A 135 42.41 3.26 64.96
CA ILE A 135 43.22 2.09 65.36
C ILE A 135 44.69 2.32 65.00
N GLN A 136 44.97 2.90 63.83
CA GLN A 136 46.34 3.21 63.43
C GLN A 136 47.00 4.22 64.37
N ALA A 137 46.27 5.26 64.80
CA ALA A 137 46.75 6.21 65.79
C ALA A 137 46.98 5.57 67.18
N ILE A 138 46.12 4.62 67.58
CA ILE A 138 46.31 3.83 68.81
C ILE A 138 47.58 2.98 68.69
N ALA A 139 47.77 2.26 67.59
CA ALA A 139 48.95 1.42 67.36
C ALA A 139 50.25 2.24 67.40
N GLU A 140 50.29 3.42 66.77
CA GLU A 140 51.44 4.33 66.85
C GLU A 140 51.72 4.77 68.29
N ARG A 141 50.69 5.16 69.04
CA ARG A 141 50.83 5.59 70.43
C ARG A 141 51.28 4.45 71.35
N THR A 142 50.78 3.23 71.12
CA THR A 142 51.22 2.01 71.82
C THR A 142 52.68 1.69 71.51
N GLY A 143 53.12 1.86 70.26
CA GLY A 143 54.52 1.68 69.89
C GLY A 143 55.45 2.68 70.56
N ILE A 144 55.04 3.95 70.68
CA ILE A 144 55.79 4.97 71.42
C ILE A 144 55.85 4.64 72.92
N LEU A 145 54.74 4.21 73.51
CA LEU A 145 54.69 3.77 74.91
C LEU A 145 55.61 2.56 75.17
N ALA A 146 55.58 1.58 74.28
CA ALA A 146 56.42 0.38 74.36
C ALA A 146 57.90 0.72 74.23
N LEU A 147 58.27 1.64 73.32
CA LEU A 147 59.64 2.13 73.19
C LEU A 147 60.13 2.82 74.47
N ASN A 148 59.30 3.69 75.05
CA ASN A 148 59.61 4.35 76.32
C ASN A 148 59.77 3.33 77.46
N ALA A 149 58.91 2.32 77.53
CA ALA A 149 59.02 1.24 78.51
C ALA A 149 60.30 0.40 78.32
N SER A 150 60.68 0.09 77.08
CA SER A 150 61.92 -0.64 76.76
C SER A 150 63.16 0.16 77.17
N MET A 151 63.18 1.48 76.92
CA MET A 151 64.25 2.38 77.40
C MET A 151 64.36 2.41 78.93
N HIS A 152 63.24 2.54 79.65
CA HIS A 152 63.25 2.53 81.12
C HIS A 152 63.63 1.16 81.70
N ALA A 153 63.22 0.06 81.06
CA ALA A 153 63.60 -1.29 81.45
C ALA A 153 65.10 -1.54 81.25
N ALA A 154 65.68 -1.04 80.16
CA ALA A 154 67.13 -1.08 79.94
C ALA A 154 67.90 -0.25 80.99
N ALA A 155 67.37 0.92 81.39
CA ALA A 155 67.96 1.76 82.43
C ALA A 155 67.96 1.10 83.84
N ALA A 156 67.04 0.16 84.10
CA ALA A 156 66.95 -0.58 85.37
C ALA A 156 67.90 -1.79 85.45
N GLY A 157 68.68 -2.10 84.41
CA GLY A 157 69.66 -3.18 84.39
C GLY A 157 69.04 -4.58 84.55
N GLU A 158 69.66 -5.44 85.39
CA GLU A 158 69.20 -6.82 85.63
C GLU A 158 67.76 -6.91 86.16
N ALA A 159 67.31 -5.93 86.96
CA ALA A 159 65.95 -5.90 87.52
C ALA A 159 64.87 -5.61 86.47
N GLY A 160 65.23 -4.94 85.36
CA GLY A 160 64.31 -4.57 84.29
C GLY A 160 64.22 -5.59 83.15
N ARG A 161 65.02 -6.65 83.18
CA ARG A 161 65.22 -7.58 82.06
C ARG A 161 63.92 -8.26 81.57
N ASN A 162 63.07 -8.70 82.50
CA ASN A 162 61.75 -9.27 82.16
C ASN A 162 60.77 -8.21 81.62
N PHE A 163 60.85 -6.97 82.10
CA PHE A 163 60.05 -5.86 81.60
C PHE A 163 60.48 -5.42 80.19
N ALA A 164 61.78 -5.46 79.88
CA ALA A 164 62.30 -5.16 78.56
C ALA A 164 61.77 -6.12 77.49
N THR A 165 61.71 -7.43 77.80
CA THR A 165 61.14 -8.43 76.89
C THR A 165 59.65 -8.18 76.62
N VAL A 166 58.87 -7.81 77.65
CA VAL A 166 57.45 -7.47 77.46
C VAL A 166 57.29 -6.20 76.62
N ALA A 167 58.11 -5.17 76.87
CA ALA A 167 58.06 -3.92 76.12
C ALA A 167 58.41 -4.14 74.63
N ASP A 168 59.40 -4.97 74.33
CA ASP A 168 59.76 -5.33 72.94
C ASP A 168 58.64 -6.13 72.25
N GLU A 169 57.96 -7.05 72.96
CA GLU A 169 56.81 -7.78 72.42
C GLU A 169 55.62 -6.84 72.13
N VAL A 170 55.31 -5.90 73.04
CA VAL A 170 54.27 -4.89 72.83
C VAL A 170 54.61 -3.99 71.64
N LYS A 171 55.88 -3.60 71.48
CA LYS A 171 56.35 -2.83 70.32
C LYS A 171 56.11 -3.60 69.03
N ARG A 172 56.51 -4.88 68.98
CA ARG A 172 56.30 -5.74 67.81
C ARG A 172 54.82 -5.93 67.47
N LEU A 173 53.96 -6.07 68.50
CA LEU A 173 52.51 -6.16 68.33
C LEU A 173 51.93 -4.85 67.78
N SER A 174 52.43 -3.71 68.24
CA SER A 174 52.01 -2.39 67.74
C SER A 174 52.41 -2.15 66.28
N GLU A 175 53.61 -2.56 65.88
CA GLU A 175 54.09 -2.51 64.50
C GLU A 175 53.24 -3.41 63.60
N SER A 176 52.95 -4.64 64.04
CA SER A 176 52.06 -5.56 63.33
C SER A 176 50.64 -5.00 63.19
N ALA A 177 50.09 -4.40 64.25
CA ALA A 177 48.78 -3.76 64.21
C ALA A 177 48.76 -2.60 63.21
N ARG A 178 49.80 -1.76 63.18
CA ARG A 178 49.94 -0.64 62.24
C ARG A 178 49.99 -1.10 60.78
N ASP A 179 50.75 -2.16 60.50
CA ASP A 179 50.86 -2.72 59.15
C ASP A 179 49.53 -3.34 58.69
N SER A 180 48.84 -4.04 59.60
CA SER A 180 47.49 -4.57 59.36
C SER A 180 46.47 -3.46 59.09
N THR A 181 46.43 -2.39 59.91
CA THR A 181 45.52 -1.26 59.69
C THR A 181 45.82 -0.52 58.40
N ALA A 182 47.10 -0.34 58.04
CA ALA A 182 47.47 0.28 56.78
C ALA A 182 46.99 -0.55 55.57
N ARG A 183 47.05 -1.89 55.67
CA ARG A 183 46.52 -2.78 54.63
C ARG A 183 44.99 -2.72 54.54
N ILE A 184 44.29 -2.68 55.68
CA ILE A 184 42.83 -2.47 55.70
C ILE A 184 42.47 -1.10 55.12
N GLY A 185 43.21 -0.04 55.46
CA GLY A 185 42.99 1.30 54.93
C GLY A 185 43.08 1.37 53.41
N ARG A 186 44.05 0.67 52.81
CA ARG A 186 44.15 0.53 51.34
C ARG A 186 42.92 -0.16 50.74
N LEU A 187 42.43 -1.24 51.37
CA LEU A 187 41.23 -1.95 50.92
C LEU A 187 39.97 -1.07 51.02
N VAL A 188 39.81 -0.35 52.13
CA VAL A 188 38.68 0.56 52.34
C VAL A 188 38.70 1.68 51.30
N HIS A 189 39.88 2.25 51.02
CA HIS A 189 40.03 3.27 49.99
C HIS A 189 39.68 2.74 48.60
N ALA A 190 40.12 1.53 48.24
CA ALA A 190 39.73 0.89 46.99
C ALA A 190 38.20 0.72 46.89
N ILE A 191 37.55 0.24 47.95
CA ILE A 191 36.08 0.12 48.00
C ILE A 191 35.39 1.49 47.82
N GLN A 192 35.91 2.55 48.44
CA GLN A 192 35.36 3.90 48.28
C GLN A 192 35.46 4.39 46.83
N THR A 193 36.60 4.17 46.18
CA THR A 193 36.80 4.53 44.76
C THR A 193 35.87 3.72 43.86
N GLU A 194 35.83 2.40 44.00
CA GLU A 194 34.97 1.52 43.21
C GLU A 194 33.47 1.83 43.38
N THR A 195 33.04 2.14 44.61
CA THR A 195 31.65 2.54 44.87
C THR A 195 31.31 3.88 44.24
N HIS A 196 32.24 4.85 44.25
CA HIS A 196 32.05 6.14 43.58
C HIS A 196 31.95 5.98 42.05
N GLU A 197 32.86 5.22 41.45
CA GLU A 197 32.83 4.92 40.01
C GLU A 197 31.54 4.18 39.62
N THR A 198 31.09 3.24 40.45
CA THR A 198 29.83 2.53 40.25
C THR A 198 28.63 3.49 40.24
N VAL A 199 28.56 4.45 41.16
CA VAL A 199 27.49 5.47 41.17
C VAL A 199 27.50 6.32 39.90
N LEU A 200 28.68 6.72 39.41
CA LEU A 200 28.80 7.46 38.14
C LEU A 200 28.29 6.64 36.95
N ALA A 201 28.66 5.36 36.86
CA ALA A 201 28.18 4.45 35.82
C ALA A 201 26.66 4.27 35.87
N MET A 202 26.08 4.23 37.07
CA MET A 202 24.62 4.13 37.25
C MET A 202 23.89 5.39 36.81
N ASN A 203 24.42 6.58 37.09
CA ASN A 203 23.85 7.83 36.58
C ASN A 203 23.86 7.88 35.06
N GLN A 204 24.94 7.43 34.42
CA GLN A 204 25.00 7.32 32.96
C GLN A 204 23.98 6.30 32.43
N ALA A 205 23.81 5.16 33.12
CA ALA A 205 22.80 4.17 32.77
C ALA A 205 21.38 4.75 32.84
N ILE A 206 21.06 5.57 33.84
CA ILE A 206 19.75 6.26 33.94
C ILE A 206 19.52 7.16 32.72
N THR A 207 20.50 7.97 32.32
CA THR A 207 20.38 8.85 31.14
C THR A 207 20.11 8.04 29.87
N ARG A 208 20.83 6.93 29.67
CA ARG A 208 20.61 6.03 28.52
C ARG A 208 19.22 5.40 28.55
N VAL A 209 18.75 4.98 29.71
CA VAL A 209 17.41 4.38 29.87
C VAL A 209 16.31 5.39 29.52
N VAL A 210 16.47 6.67 29.86
CA VAL A 210 15.54 7.74 29.46
C VAL A 210 15.51 7.91 27.93
N GLU A 211 16.68 7.92 27.28
CA GLU A 211 16.77 8.01 25.83
C GLU A 211 16.10 6.81 25.13
N ILE A 212 16.38 5.59 25.61
CA ILE A 212 15.76 4.36 25.08
C ILE A 212 14.24 4.42 25.27
N SER A 213 13.75 4.91 26.41
CA SER A 213 12.31 5.08 26.65
C SER A 213 11.66 6.02 25.64
N ARG A 214 12.33 7.14 25.30
CA ARG A 214 11.83 8.09 24.28
C ARG A 214 11.76 7.44 22.90
N LEU A 215 12.82 6.72 22.50
CA LEU A 215 12.88 6.04 21.21
C LEU A 215 11.80 4.94 21.10
N ALA A 216 11.55 4.21 22.18
CA ALA A 216 10.50 3.19 22.22
C ALA A 216 9.09 3.81 22.06
N ASP A 217 8.82 4.95 22.70
CA ASP A 217 7.54 5.65 22.55
C ASP A 217 7.35 6.19 21.12
N GLU A 218 8.40 6.78 20.52
CA GLU A 218 8.40 7.20 19.12
C GLU A 218 8.16 6.04 18.16
N ALA A 219 8.80 4.89 18.39
CA ALA A 219 8.56 3.67 17.61
C ALA A 219 7.10 3.21 17.72
N GLY A 220 6.54 3.20 18.93
CA GLY A 220 5.14 2.88 19.17
C GLY A 220 4.17 3.83 18.45
N GLY A 221 4.47 5.13 18.45
CA GLY A 221 3.71 6.14 17.70
C GLY A 221 3.74 5.91 16.19
N ARG A 222 4.92 5.63 15.62
CA ARG A 222 5.07 5.33 14.19
C ARG A 222 4.33 4.06 13.79
N MET A 223 4.38 3.02 14.62
CA MET A 223 3.64 1.77 14.38
C MET A 223 2.13 1.99 14.38
N ARG A 224 1.58 2.76 15.33
CA ARG A 224 0.15 3.11 15.33
C ARG A 224 -0.27 3.84 14.06
N ARG A 225 0.57 4.76 13.57
CA ARG A 225 0.32 5.44 12.30
C ARG A 225 0.34 4.46 11.11
N THR A 226 1.32 3.57 11.04
CA THR A 226 1.37 2.51 10.01
C THR A 226 0.13 1.63 10.06
N GLN A 227 -0.38 1.29 11.26
CA GLN A 227 -1.62 0.54 11.41
C GLN A 227 -2.81 1.28 10.76
N GLN A 228 -3.00 2.56 11.09
CA GLN A 228 -4.08 3.39 10.52
C GLN A 228 -3.98 3.51 8.99
N GLU A 229 -2.77 3.74 8.47
CA GLU A 229 -2.53 3.81 7.02
C GLU A 229 -2.82 2.47 6.32
N THR A 230 -2.53 1.35 6.98
CA THR A 230 -2.82 0.00 6.45
C THR A 230 -4.32 -0.31 6.50
N GLU A 231 -5.04 0.11 7.54
CA GLU A 231 -6.50 -0.03 7.63
C GLU A 231 -7.21 0.78 6.53
N ALA A 232 -6.72 1.99 6.22
CA ALA A 232 -7.22 2.78 5.09
C ALA A 232 -6.92 2.09 3.75
N LEU A 233 -5.74 1.49 3.59
CA LEU A 233 -5.39 0.70 2.41
C LEU A 233 -6.34 -0.49 2.20
N VAL A 234 -6.66 -1.22 3.27
CA VAL A 234 -7.66 -2.32 3.25
C VAL A 234 -9.00 -1.84 2.71
N ALA A 235 -9.49 -0.69 3.20
CA ALA A 235 -10.76 -0.12 2.72
C ALA A 235 -10.72 0.19 1.21
N ASN A 236 -9.67 0.87 0.74
CA ASN A 236 -9.51 1.21 -0.67
C ASN A 236 -9.40 -0.02 -1.57
N VAL A 237 -8.68 -1.05 -1.11
CA VAL A 237 -8.51 -2.30 -1.88
C VAL A 237 -9.84 -3.03 -2.03
N ARG A 238 -10.69 -3.05 -1.00
CA ARG A 238 -12.04 -3.62 -1.08
C ARG A 238 -12.93 -2.85 -2.06
N GLU A 239 -12.83 -1.53 -2.06
CA GLU A 239 -13.55 -0.68 -3.01
C GLU A 239 -13.10 -0.95 -4.46
N ILE A 240 -11.79 -1.12 -4.70
CA ILE A 240 -11.25 -1.50 -6.02
C ILE A 240 -11.80 -2.85 -6.46
N ALA A 241 -11.82 -3.85 -5.57
CA ALA A 241 -12.37 -5.16 -5.88
C ALA A 241 -13.86 -5.07 -6.29
N SER A 242 -14.66 -4.38 -5.47
CA SER A 242 -16.09 -4.19 -5.73
C SER A 242 -16.36 -3.43 -7.04
N THR A 243 -15.61 -2.35 -7.29
CA THR A 243 -15.76 -1.54 -8.49
C THR A 243 -15.35 -2.32 -9.74
N SER A 244 -14.29 -3.12 -9.64
CA SER A 244 -13.83 -3.96 -10.75
C SER A 244 -14.83 -5.06 -11.09
N ASP A 245 -15.44 -5.70 -10.09
CA ASP A 245 -16.51 -6.69 -10.30
C ASP A 245 -17.72 -6.05 -11.00
N GLU A 246 -18.11 -4.83 -10.62
CA GLU A 246 -19.21 -4.11 -11.29
C GLU A 246 -18.86 -3.71 -12.73
N GLN A 247 -17.66 -3.18 -12.96
CA GLN A 247 -17.20 -2.83 -14.30
C GLN A 247 -17.10 -4.05 -15.22
N ALA A 248 -16.73 -5.22 -14.69
CA ALA A 248 -16.72 -6.47 -15.44
C ALA A 248 -18.13 -6.87 -15.88
N ARG A 249 -19.13 -6.73 -14.99
CA ARG A 249 -20.55 -6.95 -15.34
C ARG A 249 -21.04 -5.97 -16.41
N VAL A 250 -20.73 -4.69 -16.27
CA VAL A 250 -21.07 -3.66 -17.28
C VAL A 250 -20.45 -3.98 -18.63
N SER A 251 -19.18 -4.39 -18.66
CA SER A 251 -18.47 -4.76 -19.90
C SER A 251 -19.10 -5.99 -20.56
N SER A 252 -19.51 -6.99 -19.78
CA SER A 252 -20.25 -8.15 -20.28
C SER A 252 -21.61 -7.76 -20.88
N GLY A 253 -22.36 -6.88 -20.20
CA GLY A 253 -23.64 -6.37 -20.71
C GLY A 253 -23.50 -5.52 -21.98
N LEU A 254 -22.43 -4.72 -22.10
CA LEU A 254 -22.12 -4.00 -23.33
C LEU A 254 -21.77 -4.95 -24.48
N ARG A 255 -21.06 -6.05 -24.18
CA ARG A 255 -20.73 -7.09 -25.17
C ARG A 255 -22.00 -7.78 -25.70
N GLU A 256 -22.97 -8.05 -24.83
CA GLU A 256 -24.27 -8.58 -25.23
C GLU A 256 -25.04 -7.59 -26.13
N ARG A 257 -25.03 -6.30 -25.79
CA ARG A 257 -25.62 -5.25 -26.65
C ARG A 257 -24.92 -5.16 -28.01
N ALA A 258 -23.60 -5.33 -28.05
CA ALA A 258 -22.85 -5.36 -29.31
C ALA A 258 -23.28 -6.55 -30.20
N ALA A 259 -23.54 -7.72 -29.61
CA ALA A 259 -24.06 -8.87 -30.35
C ALA A 259 -25.47 -8.61 -30.94
N VAL A 260 -26.33 -7.91 -30.20
CA VAL A 260 -27.66 -7.50 -30.71
C VAL A 260 -27.52 -6.53 -31.88
N ILE A 261 -26.59 -5.57 -31.81
CA ILE A 261 -26.33 -4.64 -32.92
C ILE A 261 -25.78 -5.39 -34.13
N GLU A 262 -24.86 -6.34 -33.93
CA GLU A 262 -24.30 -7.17 -35.01
C GLU A 262 -25.41 -7.92 -35.77
N GLU A 263 -26.36 -8.53 -35.04
CA GLU A 263 -27.52 -9.20 -35.62
C GLU A 263 -28.44 -8.24 -36.39
N ALA A 264 -28.75 -7.08 -35.81
CA ALA A 264 -29.57 -6.05 -36.45
C ALA A 264 -28.91 -5.49 -37.74
N SER A 265 -27.59 -5.28 -37.71
CA SER A 265 -26.82 -4.89 -38.89
C SER A 265 -26.83 -5.99 -39.96
N ALA A 266 -26.74 -7.27 -39.56
CA ALA A 266 -26.81 -8.39 -40.50
C ALA A 266 -28.19 -8.49 -41.18
N GLU A 267 -29.27 -8.26 -40.43
CA GLU A 267 -30.62 -8.19 -40.98
C GLU A 267 -30.79 -7.01 -41.95
N THR A 268 -30.28 -5.83 -41.58
CA THR A 268 -30.31 -4.65 -42.45
C THR A 268 -29.55 -4.90 -43.77
N ALA A 269 -28.40 -5.58 -43.72
CA ALA A 269 -27.65 -5.96 -44.91
C ALA A 269 -28.45 -6.92 -45.82
N ARG A 270 -29.18 -7.89 -45.25
CA ARG A 270 -30.08 -8.78 -46.01
C ARG A 270 -31.20 -8.00 -46.69
N GLN A 271 -31.84 -7.07 -45.96
CA GLN A 271 -32.92 -6.24 -46.49
C GLN A 271 -32.45 -5.32 -47.63
N LEU A 272 -31.29 -4.68 -47.48
CA LEU A 272 -30.69 -3.86 -48.54
C LEU A 272 -30.36 -4.68 -49.79
N THR A 273 -29.88 -5.91 -49.61
CA THR A 273 -29.63 -6.83 -50.73
C THR A 273 -30.92 -7.18 -51.47
N ALA A 274 -31.98 -7.52 -50.74
CA ALA A 274 -33.29 -7.79 -51.32
C ALA A 274 -33.87 -6.55 -52.04
N GLN A 275 -33.79 -5.37 -51.41
CA GLN A 275 -34.19 -4.11 -52.02
C GLN A 275 -33.45 -3.86 -53.33
N ASN A 276 -32.13 -4.09 -53.37
CA ASN A 276 -31.33 -3.93 -54.59
C ASN A 276 -31.79 -4.86 -55.72
N ILE A 277 -32.24 -6.08 -55.42
CA ILE A 277 -32.80 -7.02 -56.41
C ILE A 277 -34.13 -6.50 -56.97
N GLU A 278 -35.05 -6.09 -56.11
CA GLU A 278 -36.35 -5.54 -56.53
C GLU A 278 -36.21 -4.24 -57.33
N THR A 279 -35.27 -3.39 -56.91
CA THR A 279 -34.92 -2.14 -57.59
C THR A 279 -34.37 -2.43 -58.99
N ARG A 280 -33.58 -3.50 -59.18
CA ARG A 280 -33.13 -3.92 -60.54
C ARG A 280 -34.30 -4.37 -61.41
N ARG A 281 -35.22 -5.16 -60.86
CA ARG A 281 -36.44 -5.62 -61.57
C ARG A 281 -37.29 -4.43 -62.02
N LEU A 282 -37.48 -3.43 -61.17
CA LEU A 282 -38.23 -2.22 -61.51
C LEU A 282 -37.58 -1.42 -62.65
N VAL A 283 -36.24 -1.28 -62.68
CA VAL A 283 -35.55 -0.64 -63.82
C VAL A 283 -35.77 -1.44 -65.10
N GLU A 284 -35.73 -2.76 -65.03
CA GLU A 284 -35.94 -3.63 -66.19
C GLU A 284 -37.38 -3.53 -66.71
N CYS A 285 -38.39 -3.60 -65.83
CA CYS A 285 -39.79 -3.41 -66.19
C CYS A 285 -40.06 -2.03 -66.78
N ALA A 286 -39.48 -0.97 -66.22
CA ALA A 286 -39.62 0.39 -66.75
C ALA A 286 -39.00 0.51 -68.15
N ARG A 287 -37.84 -0.12 -68.39
CA ARG A 287 -37.20 -0.16 -69.72
C ARG A 287 -38.04 -0.93 -70.74
N LEU A 288 -38.57 -2.10 -70.36
CA LEU A 288 -39.45 -2.89 -71.21
C LEU A 288 -40.72 -2.11 -71.56
N LEU A 289 -41.33 -1.43 -70.59
CA LEU A 289 -42.51 -0.60 -70.81
C LEU A 289 -42.26 0.53 -71.80
N VAL A 290 -41.12 1.23 -71.69
CA VAL A 290 -40.72 2.26 -72.67
C VAL A 290 -40.52 1.64 -74.06
N ALA A 291 -39.89 0.47 -74.15
CA ALA A 291 -39.66 -0.23 -75.42
C ALA A 291 -40.99 -0.62 -76.10
N GLU A 292 -41.93 -1.23 -75.37
CA GLU A 292 -43.26 -1.60 -75.87
C GLU A 292 -44.09 -0.40 -76.32
N VAL A 293 -44.04 0.70 -75.55
CA VAL A 293 -44.74 1.95 -75.88
C VAL A 293 -44.16 2.61 -77.14
N SER A 294 -42.85 2.48 -77.37
CA SER A 294 -42.17 3.11 -78.54
C SER A 294 -42.51 2.49 -79.90
N VAL A 295 -43.09 1.27 -79.91
CA VAL A 295 -43.56 0.61 -81.14
C VAL A 295 -44.77 1.33 -81.75
N PHE A 296 -45.58 1.98 -80.91
CA PHE A 296 -46.70 2.80 -81.35
C PHE A 296 -46.15 4.13 -81.87
N ARG A 297 -46.16 4.32 -83.20
CA ARG A 297 -45.79 5.60 -83.83
C ARG A 297 -46.75 6.70 -83.36
N THR A 298 -46.36 7.43 -82.32
CA THR A 298 -47.08 8.65 -81.92
C THR A 298 -46.77 9.74 -82.95
N PRO A 299 -47.77 10.45 -83.51
CA PRO A 299 -47.50 11.62 -84.33
C PRO A 299 -46.68 12.64 -83.53
N PRO A 300 -45.74 13.35 -84.18
CA PRO A 300 -44.94 14.37 -83.50
C PRO A 300 -45.86 15.39 -82.83
N ALA A 301 -45.47 15.86 -81.64
CA ALA A 301 -46.18 16.95 -80.98
C ALA A 301 -46.22 18.17 -81.91
N PRO A 302 -47.33 18.93 -81.95
CA PRO A 302 -47.36 20.22 -82.63
C PRO A 302 -46.36 21.20 -82.02
#